data_AF-A0A7Z7YSD1-F1
#
_entry.id   AF-A0A7Z7YSD1-F1
#
_cell.length_a   1.000
_cell.length_b   1.000
_cell.length_c   1.000
_cell.angle_alpha   90.00
_cell.angle_beta   90.00
_cell.angle_gamma   90.00
#
_symmetry.space_group_name_H-M   'P 1'
#
loop_
_entity.id
_entity.type
_entity.pdbx_description
1 polymer ?
#
loop_
_entity_poly.entity_id
_entity_poly.type
_entity_poly.pdbx_seq_one_letter_code
_entity_poly.pdbx_strand_id
1 'polypeptide(L)'
;CALPILNNIKKYGVEPIVALNAFIHDTPSETACVKQWAKDNQVRIALTEVWEKGGEGGIELANQVFDVMQEPQNFKHLYELKQPLEAKIETIVKEIYGGSKVNFSSKAQKQLKQFKENGWDEYPICMAKTQYSFSDDQTLLGAPNEFEIKI
;
A
#
# COMPACT_ATOMS: atom_id res chain seq x y z
N CYS A 1 4.42 4.89 11.07
CA CYS A 1 5.30 5.47 10.04
C CYS A 1 4.77 5.05 8.67
N ALA A 2 4.60 5.97 7.71
CA ALA A 2 3.96 5.70 6.41
C ALA A 2 4.88 5.00 5.39
N LEU A 3 6.16 4.78 5.74
CA LEU A 3 7.17 4.24 4.83
C LEU A 3 6.79 2.91 4.16
N PRO A 4 6.18 1.92 4.84
CA PRO A 4 5.77 0.67 4.19
C PRO A 4 4.77 0.89 3.05
N ILE A 5 3.81 1.82 3.23
CA ILE A 5 2.82 2.14 2.20
C ILE A 5 3.49 2.75 0.97
N LEU A 6 4.46 3.65 1.18
CA LEU A 6 5.21 4.27 0.09
C LEU A 6 6.06 3.26 -0.67
N ASN A 7 6.74 2.37 0.06
CA ASN A 7 7.52 1.29 -0.54
C ASN A 7 6.62 0.35 -1.36
N ASN A 8 5.41 0.05 -0.89
CA ASN A 8 4.44 -0.76 -1.62
C ASN A 8 4.05 -0.11 -2.96
N ILE A 9 3.80 1.20 -2.99
CA ILE A 9 3.50 1.91 -4.24
C ILE A 9 4.69 1.87 -5.20
N LYS A 10 5.91 2.11 -4.70
CA LYS A 10 7.15 2.06 -5.50
C LYS A 10 7.41 0.69 -6.13
N LYS A 11 6.92 -0.42 -5.55
CA LYS A 11 7.02 -1.77 -6.16
C LYS A 11 6.28 -1.86 -7.49
N TYR A 12 5.25 -1.06 -7.70
CA TYR A 12 4.54 -0.96 -8.98
C TYR A 12 5.26 -0.07 -10.00
N GLY A 13 6.40 0.52 -9.64
CA GLY A 13 7.17 1.42 -10.53
C GLY A 13 6.53 2.79 -10.72
N VAL A 14 5.79 3.25 -9.70
CA VAL A 14 5.12 4.55 -9.65
C VAL A 14 5.70 5.37 -8.48
N GLU A 15 6.02 6.64 -8.70
CA GLU A 15 6.48 7.54 -7.64
C GLU A 15 5.29 8.09 -6.81
N PRO A 16 5.21 7.80 -5.50
CA PRO A 16 4.15 8.31 -4.63
C PRO A 16 4.39 9.75 -4.18
N ILE A 17 3.30 10.48 -3.95
CA ILE A 17 3.29 11.78 -3.27
C ILE A 17 2.39 11.66 -2.03
N VAL A 18 2.85 12.18 -0.90
CA VAL A 18 2.06 12.23 0.34
C VAL A 18 1.27 13.53 0.39
N ALA A 19 -0.05 13.42 0.50
CA ALA A 19 -0.91 14.54 0.88
C ALA A 19 -1.04 14.55 2.41
N LEU A 20 -0.50 15.58 3.06
CA LEU A 20 -0.65 15.81 4.49
C LEU A 20 -1.85 16.73 4.72
N ASN A 21 -3.01 16.15 5.03
CA ASN A 21 -4.21 16.92 5.31
C ASN A 21 -4.06 17.69 6.63
N ALA A 22 -4.13 19.02 6.55
CA ALA A 22 -4.11 19.87 7.73
C ALA A 22 -5.40 19.73 8.55
N PHE A 23 -5.27 19.71 9.87
CA PHE A 23 -6.38 19.72 10.81
C PHE A 23 -6.26 20.88 11.80
N ILE A 24 -7.40 21.38 12.29
CA ILE A 24 -7.47 22.57 13.16
C ILE A 24 -6.69 22.47 14.48
N HIS A 25 -6.34 21.25 14.89
CA HIS A 25 -5.61 20.97 16.12
C HIS A 25 -4.13 20.64 15.87
N ASP A 26 -3.69 20.58 14.61
CA ASP A 26 -2.31 20.29 14.27
C ASP A 26 -1.42 21.46 14.69
N THR A 27 -0.33 21.15 15.38
CA THR A 27 0.66 22.17 15.73
C THR A 27 1.65 22.40 14.59
N PRO A 28 2.24 23.60 14.50
CA PRO A 28 3.34 23.85 13.56
C PRO A 28 4.52 22.88 13.75
N SER A 29 4.79 22.45 15.00
CA SER A 29 5.84 21.48 15.33
C SER A 29 5.56 20.08 14.79
N GLU A 30 4.32 19.60 14.86
CA GLU A 30 3.95 18.27 14.33
C GLU A 30 4.03 18.28 12.80
N THR A 31 3.51 19.34 12.17
CA THR A 31 3.61 19.50 10.71
C THR A 31 5.08 19.54 10.26
N ALA A 32 5.92 20.30 10.96
CA ALA A 32 7.35 20.37 10.68
C ALA A 32 8.05 19.01 10.85
N CYS A 33 7.67 18.25 11.89
CA CYS A 33 8.19 16.90 12.14
C CYS A 33 7.89 15.96 10.96
N VAL A 34 6.65 15.94 10.46
CA VAL A 34 6.27 15.09 9.32
C VAL A 34 6.96 15.53 8.03
N LYS A 35 7.06 16.84 7.77
CA LYS A 35 7.81 17.36 6.61
C LYS A 35 9.30 17.01 6.68
N GLN A 36 9.91 17.10 7.85
CA GLN A 36 11.31 16.70 8.05
C GLN A 36 11.49 15.19 7.84
N TRP A 37 10.61 14.36 8.39
CA TRP A 37 10.62 12.92 8.14
C TRP A 37 10.52 12.60 6.64
N ALA A 38 9.64 13.26 5.91
CA ALA A 38 9.51 13.07 4.46
C ALA A 38 10.80 13.45 3.72
N LYS A 39 11.41 14.58 4.08
CA LYS A 39 12.70 15.01 3.53
C LYS A 39 13.81 13.99 3.80
N ASP A 40 13.92 13.49 5.03
CA ASP A 40 14.94 12.51 5.42
C ASP A 40 14.80 11.18 4.67
N ASN A 41 13.56 10.84 4.27
CA ASN A 41 13.25 9.62 3.53
C ASN A 41 13.10 9.85 2.01
N GLN A 42 13.41 11.06 1.51
CA GLN A 42 13.30 11.43 0.10
C GLN A 42 11.88 11.19 -0.47
N VAL A 43 10.88 11.55 0.32
CA VAL A 43 9.46 11.41 -0.01
C VAL A 43 8.89 12.79 -0.37
N ARG A 44 8.21 12.87 -1.51
CA ARG A 44 7.43 14.06 -1.89
C ARG A 44 6.23 14.19 -0.96
N ILE A 45 6.04 15.37 -0.38
CA ILE A 45 4.95 15.67 0.54
C ILE A 45 4.43 17.08 0.31
N ALA A 46 3.11 17.26 0.34
CA ALA A 46 2.45 18.56 0.26
C ALA A 46 1.48 18.72 1.42
N LEU A 47 1.44 19.91 2.05
CA LEU A 47 0.39 20.22 3.02
C LEU A 47 -0.89 20.56 2.25
N THR A 48 -2.00 19.96 2.62
CA THR A 48 -3.29 20.15 1.96
C THR A 48 -4.31 20.76 2.90
N GLU A 49 -4.82 21.93 2.51
CA GLU A 49 -5.82 22.71 3.26
C GLU A 49 -7.14 22.79 2.49
N VAL A 50 -7.40 21.82 1.60
CA VAL A 50 -8.53 21.83 0.67
C VAL A 50 -9.90 21.89 1.33
N TRP A 51 -10.01 21.39 2.57
CA TRP A 51 -11.26 21.45 3.34
C TRP A 51 -11.62 22.88 3.75
N GLU A 52 -10.61 23.70 4.08
CA GLU A 52 -10.80 25.09 4.51
C GLU A 52 -10.73 26.08 3.33
N LYS A 53 -9.77 25.89 2.43
CA LYS A 53 -9.41 26.85 1.35
C LYS A 53 -9.88 26.40 -0.04
N GLY A 54 -10.63 25.30 -0.13
CA GLY A 54 -11.07 24.74 -1.42
C GLY A 54 -9.88 24.40 -2.34
N GLY A 55 -10.01 24.69 -3.63
CA GLY A 55 -8.96 24.38 -4.63
C GLY A 55 -7.62 25.06 -4.35
N GLU A 56 -7.62 26.26 -3.76
CA GLU A 56 -6.39 27.00 -3.44
C GLU A 56 -5.51 26.25 -2.44
N GLY A 57 -6.13 25.57 -1.46
CA GLY A 57 -5.44 24.74 -0.47
C GLY A 57 -4.83 23.46 -1.03
N GLY A 58 -5.00 23.18 -2.33
CA GLY A 58 -4.47 22.00 -3.02
C GLY A 58 -3.40 22.33 -4.06
N ILE A 59 -3.05 23.59 -4.29
CA ILE A 59 -2.13 24.00 -5.36
C ILE A 59 -0.75 23.36 -5.21
N GLU A 60 -0.22 23.27 -3.98
CA GLU A 60 1.09 22.63 -3.73
C GLU A 60 1.07 21.15 -4.16
N LEU A 61 0.03 20.41 -3.74
CA LEU A 61 -0.14 19.01 -4.13
C LEU A 61 -0.30 18.87 -5.65
N ALA A 62 -1.11 19.73 -6.27
CA ALA A 62 -1.37 19.70 -7.70
C ALA A 62 -0.08 19.92 -8.53
N ASN A 63 0.77 20.87 -8.11
CA ASN A 63 2.06 21.10 -8.77
C ASN A 63 2.99 19.88 -8.63
N GLN A 64 3.07 19.26 -7.45
CA GLN A 64 3.89 18.05 -7.29
C GLN A 64 3.37 16.87 -8.13
N VAL A 65 2.05 16.70 -8.24
CA VAL A 65 1.45 15.70 -9.12
C VAL A 65 1.81 15.98 -10.57
N PHE A 66 1.71 17.25 -11.00
CA PHE A 66 2.08 17.66 -12.35
C PHE A 66 3.55 17.36 -12.66
N ASP A 67 4.46 17.65 -11.72
CA ASP A 67 5.89 17.36 -11.87
C ASP A 67 6.15 15.86 -12.04
N VAL A 68 5.57 15.02 -11.18
CA VAL A 68 5.72 13.56 -11.26
C VAL A 68 5.16 13.00 -12.57
N MET A 69 4.09 13.59 -13.11
CA MET A 69 3.54 13.21 -14.42
C MET A 69 4.48 13.51 -15.59
N GLN A 70 5.45 14.42 -15.43
CA GLN A 70 6.47 14.68 -16.45
C GLN A 70 7.64 13.69 -16.36
N GLU A 71 7.77 12.93 -15.28
CA GLU A 71 8.86 11.98 -15.05
C GLU A 71 8.50 10.59 -15.64
N PRO A 72 9.47 9.88 -16.26
CA PRO A 72 9.22 8.54 -16.78
C PRO A 72 8.87 7.57 -15.65
N GLN A 73 7.74 6.87 -15.79
CA GLN A 73 7.29 5.81 -14.87
C GLN A 73 7.43 4.45 -15.54
N ASN A 74 7.74 3.40 -14.78
CA ASN A 74 7.89 2.03 -15.29
C ASN A 74 6.88 1.11 -14.61
N PHE A 75 5.61 1.31 -14.93
CA PHE A 75 4.53 0.57 -14.29
C PHE A 75 4.66 -0.94 -14.52
N LYS A 76 4.52 -1.72 -13.46
CA LYS A 76 4.44 -3.18 -13.51
C LYS A 76 3.45 -3.71 -12.49
N HIS A 77 2.86 -4.86 -12.80
CA HIS A 77 2.08 -5.62 -11.82
C HIS A 77 2.99 -6.29 -10.79
N LEU A 78 2.43 -6.58 -9.61
CA LEU A 78 3.16 -7.21 -8.52
C LEU A 78 3.57 -8.66 -8.82
N TYR A 79 2.74 -9.37 -9.60
CA TYR A 79 2.96 -10.76 -9.99
C TYR A 79 2.36 -11.02 -11.38
N GLU A 80 2.76 -12.11 -12.01
CA GLU A 80 2.20 -12.55 -13.29
C GLU A 80 0.96 -13.44 -13.08
N LEU A 81 -0.03 -13.30 -13.97
CA LEU A 81 -1.27 -14.07 -13.90
C LEU A 81 -1.08 -15.59 -14.08
N LYS A 82 0.02 -16.03 -14.69
CA LYS A 82 0.31 -17.46 -14.92
C LYS A 82 0.95 -18.15 -13.71
N GLN A 83 1.25 -17.41 -12.65
CA GLN A 83 1.80 -17.99 -11.43
C GLN A 83 0.75 -18.86 -10.72
N PRO A 84 1.17 -19.89 -9.96
CA PRO A 84 0.26 -20.63 -9.08
C PRO A 84 -0.51 -19.69 -8.14
N LEU A 85 -1.77 -20.00 -7.83
CA LEU A 85 -2.62 -19.18 -6.96
C LEU A 85 -1.97 -18.95 -5.58
N GLU A 86 -1.34 -19.98 -5.01
CA GLU A 86 -0.59 -19.91 -3.76
C GLU A 86 0.55 -18.89 -3.85
N ALA A 87 1.29 -18.89 -4.96
CA ALA A 87 2.41 -17.96 -5.18
C ALA A 87 1.94 -16.51 -5.32
N LYS A 88 0.80 -16.27 -6.00
CA LYS A 88 0.18 -14.94 -6.09
C LYS A 88 -0.20 -14.41 -4.70
N ILE A 89 -0.84 -15.26 -3.89
CA ILE A 89 -1.23 -14.94 -2.51
C ILE A 89 0.00 -14.65 -1.65
N GLU A 90 1.00 -15.51 -1.68
CA GLU A 90 2.25 -15.33 -0.94
C GLU A 90 2.96 -14.04 -1.34
N THR A 91 2.97 -13.70 -2.63
CA THR A 91 3.56 -12.46 -3.13
C THR A 91 2.87 -11.26 -2.51
N ILE A 92 1.54 -11.22 -2.45
CA ILE A 92 0.81 -10.12 -1.81
C ILE A 92 1.17 -10.04 -0.31
N VAL A 93 1.19 -11.17 0.39
CA VAL A 93 1.46 -11.18 1.84
C VAL A 93 2.88 -10.73 2.16
N LYS A 94 3.88 -11.22 1.43
CA LYS A 94 5.29 -10.86 1.64
C LYS A 94 5.60 -9.44 1.17
N GLU A 95 5.15 -9.10 -0.04
CA GLU A 95 5.55 -7.84 -0.68
C GLU A 95 4.70 -6.65 -0.24
N ILE A 96 3.40 -6.82 0.01
CA ILE A 96 2.52 -5.69 0.37
C ILE A 96 2.25 -5.64 1.86
N TYR A 97 2.03 -6.78 2.50
CA TYR A 97 1.70 -6.79 3.92
C TYR A 97 2.94 -6.85 4.82
N GLY A 98 4.07 -7.39 4.34
CA GLY A 98 5.26 -7.63 5.16
C GLY A 98 5.13 -8.85 6.08
N GLY A 99 4.19 -9.74 5.78
CA GLY A 99 4.01 -11.00 6.48
C GLY A 99 5.10 -12.02 6.10
N SER A 100 5.45 -12.90 7.03
CA SER A 100 6.47 -13.93 6.82
C SER A 100 5.95 -15.15 6.07
N LYS A 101 4.68 -15.52 6.32
CA LYS A 101 4.11 -16.79 5.85
C LYS A 101 2.60 -16.72 5.64
N VAL A 102 2.10 -17.58 4.76
CA VAL A 102 0.68 -17.88 4.57
C VAL A 102 0.38 -19.31 5.02
N ASN A 103 -0.62 -19.49 5.88
CA ASN A 103 -1.10 -20.79 6.30
C ASN A 103 -2.47 -21.06 5.68
N PHE A 104 -2.50 -22.03 4.77
CA PHE A 104 -3.74 -22.45 4.13
C PHE A 104 -4.44 -23.54 4.95
N SER A 105 -5.71 -23.31 5.25
CA SER A 105 -6.59 -24.32 5.78
C SER A 105 -6.80 -25.46 4.78
N SER A 106 -7.17 -26.64 5.27
CA SER A 106 -7.49 -27.79 4.41
C SER A 106 -8.64 -27.51 3.44
N LYS A 107 -9.57 -26.62 3.83
CA LYS A 107 -10.65 -26.14 2.96
C LYS A 107 -10.10 -25.25 1.84
N ALA A 108 -9.24 -24.28 2.17
CA ALA A 108 -8.64 -23.39 1.18
C ALA A 108 -7.82 -24.18 0.14
N GLN A 109 -6.99 -25.13 0.58
CA GLN A 109 -6.21 -25.98 -0.33
C GLN A 109 -7.09 -26.76 -1.32
N LYS A 110 -8.23 -27.30 -0.86
CA LYS A 110 -9.20 -27.98 -1.73
C LYS A 110 -9.81 -27.02 -2.75
N GLN A 111 -10.15 -25.80 -2.35
CA GLN A 111 -10.73 -24.80 -3.25
C GLN A 111 -9.72 -24.30 -4.29
N LEU A 112 -8.46 -24.08 -3.91
CA LEU A 112 -7.39 -23.70 -4.84
C LEU A 112 -7.20 -24.76 -5.93
N LYS A 113 -7.23 -26.05 -5.56
CA LYS A 113 -7.20 -27.16 -6.53
C LYS A 113 -8.40 -27.13 -7.48
N GLN A 114 -9.60 -26.91 -6.95
CA GLN A 114 -10.82 -26.81 -7.77
C GLN A 114 -10.77 -25.63 -8.75
N PHE A 115 -10.24 -24.48 -8.33
CA PHE A 115 -10.09 -23.32 -9.21
C PHE A 115 -9.17 -23.62 -10.38
N LYS A 116 -8.06 -24.34 -10.13
CA LYS A 116 -7.17 -24.81 -11.19
C LYS A 116 -7.84 -25.80 -12.12
N GLU A 117 -8.60 -26.77 -11.60
CA GLU A 117 -9.35 -27.74 -12.40
C GLU A 117 -10.39 -27.07 -13.31
N ASN A 118 -10.97 -25.96 -12.86
CA ASN A 118 -11.94 -25.17 -13.63
C ASN A 118 -11.30 -24.15 -14.59
N GLY A 119 -9.96 -24.04 -14.62
CA GLY A 119 -9.23 -23.05 -15.44
C GLY A 119 -9.37 -21.61 -14.96
N TRP A 120 -9.61 -21.40 -13.67
CA TRP A 120 -9.75 -20.08 -13.04
C TRP A 120 -8.46 -19.61 -12.35
N ASP A 121 -7.39 -20.40 -12.45
CA ASP A 121 -6.12 -20.14 -11.78
C ASP A 121 -5.33 -18.98 -12.39
N GLU A 122 -5.71 -18.49 -13.58
CA GLU A 122 -5.11 -17.30 -14.19
C GLU A 122 -5.75 -15.98 -13.73
N TYR A 123 -6.85 -16.00 -12.98
CA TYR A 123 -7.44 -14.76 -12.46
C TYR A 123 -6.58 -14.09 -11.37
N PRO A 124 -6.72 -12.76 -11.18
CA PRO A 124 -6.07 -12.06 -10.08
C PRO A 124 -6.69 -12.45 -8.73
N ILE A 125 -5.89 -12.30 -7.68
CA ILE A 125 -6.29 -12.56 -6.28
C ILE A 125 -6.89 -11.30 -5.67
N CYS A 126 -8.07 -11.42 -5.07
CA CYS A 126 -8.64 -10.42 -4.18
C CYS A 126 -8.50 -10.88 -2.72
N MET A 127 -7.74 -10.15 -1.92
CA MET A 127 -7.52 -10.47 -0.51
C MET A 127 -8.62 -9.84 0.36
N ALA A 128 -9.47 -10.66 0.97
CA ALA A 128 -10.47 -10.21 1.93
C ALA A 128 -9.89 -10.28 3.36
N LYS A 129 -9.52 -9.14 3.94
CA LYS A 129 -9.01 -9.03 5.32
C LYS A 129 -9.41 -7.70 5.97
N THR A 130 -9.15 -7.56 7.27
CA THR A 130 -9.33 -6.29 8.00
C THR A 130 -8.52 -5.16 7.35
N GLN A 131 -9.09 -3.95 7.27
CA GLN A 131 -8.42 -2.76 6.75
C GLN A 131 -7.57 -2.02 7.79
N TYR A 132 -7.68 -2.38 9.07
CA TYR A 132 -7.06 -1.63 10.18
C TYR A 132 -5.59 -2.00 10.43
N SER A 133 -5.12 -3.10 9.85
CA SER A 133 -3.78 -3.65 10.05
C SER A 133 -3.23 -4.18 8.73
N PHE A 134 -1.91 -4.31 8.61
CA PHE A 134 -1.29 -5.09 7.53
C PHE A 134 -1.49 -6.61 7.74
N SER A 135 -1.57 -7.08 8.98
CA SER A 135 -1.90 -8.46 9.32
C SER A 135 -3.40 -8.76 9.20
N ASP A 136 -3.81 -10.00 9.43
CA ASP A 136 -5.23 -10.38 9.57
C ASP A 136 -5.79 -10.07 10.97
N ASP A 137 -4.97 -9.57 11.90
CA ASP A 137 -5.36 -9.13 13.24
C ASP A 137 -5.50 -7.59 13.29
N GLN A 138 -6.71 -7.11 13.53
CA GLN A 138 -7.04 -5.68 13.58
C GLN A 138 -6.37 -4.90 14.72
N THR A 139 -5.85 -5.59 15.74
CA THR A 139 -5.23 -4.97 16.91
C THR A 139 -3.76 -4.61 16.69
N LEU A 140 -3.13 -5.16 15.65
CA LEU A 140 -1.72 -4.91 15.30
C LEU A 140 -1.59 -3.66 14.44
N LEU A 141 -1.45 -2.50 15.10
CA LEU A 141 -1.36 -1.20 14.42
C LEU A 141 0.05 -0.87 13.91
N GLY A 142 0.12 0.06 12.96
CA GLY A 142 1.38 0.56 12.43
C GLY A 142 1.95 -0.34 11.33
N ALA A 143 3.17 -0.82 11.52
CA ALA A 143 3.88 -1.66 10.55
C ALA A 143 4.36 -2.95 11.25
N PRO A 144 3.46 -3.88 11.57
CA PRO A 144 3.83 -5.13 12.20
C PRO A 144 4.74 -5.94 11.27
N ASN A 145 5.68 -6.69 11.85
CA ASN A 145 6.60 -7.56 11.11
C ASN A 145 6.44 -9.00 11.61
N GLU A 146 6.94 -9.96 10.81
CA GLU A 146 7.04 -11.39 11.17
C GLU A 146 5.70 -12.08 11.48
N PHE A 147 4.57 -11.50 11.08
CA PHE A 147 3.26 -12.10 11.26
C PHE A 147 2.92 -13.09 10.14
N GLU A 148 2.02 -14.02 10.44
CA GLU A 148 1.49 -14.99 9.50
C GLU A 148 0.04 -14.65 9.12
N ILE A 149 -0.35 -14.93 7.88
CA ILE A 149 -1.75 -14.78 7.41
C ILE A 149 -2.40 -16.15 7.29
N LYS A 150 -3.65 -16.29 7.75
CA LYS A 150 -4.44 -17.52 7.63
C LYS A 150 -5.49 -17.39 6.52
N ILE A 151 -5.60 -18.42 5.66
CA ILE A 151 -6.55 -18.49 4.54
C ILE A 151 -7.40 -19.76 4.61
#